data_AF-A0A8H8M7F4-F1
#
_entry.id   AF-A0A8H8M7F4-F1
#
_cell.length_a   1.000
_cell.length_b   1.000
_cell.length_c   1.000
_cell.angle_alpha   90.00
_cell.angle_beta   90.00
_cell.angle_gamma   90.00
#
_symmetry.space_group_name_H-M   'P 1'
#
loop_
_entity.id
_entity.type
_entity.pdbx_description
1 polymer ?
#
loop_
_entity_poly.entity_id
_entity_poly.type
_entity_poly.pdbx_seq_one_letter_code
_entity_poly.pdbx_strand_id
1 'polypeptide(L)'
;MPYRLHVTTGPSLDLSTHHLVSVNDEDHPVEVRSSHFRGRITVRVRDYPGSASQPPSSSLYFDGKRSTFSIQCQGQYGDLEHPEQLTADDLMFGIVLREPLTETPPLGLALIERTMRFFWPIMECNLRDSSPWILSPAFATMSRIRIDRLDEPSSAQYFRQSEERSAPMLSPWPGITPDAETENAIAAPRISLNGSSPPTRSCTSSASGRYDLLKPTWPPIVSRLSLSPRSGIAPEIKNDPKLRKKHFSSVQVRKDTPIDPADTITTIFHNSFIDFRDLSLTVPGLPFRIELGKYMVDRPAQYVCRDREGKVFWAVVFTILRDE
;
A
#
# COMPACT_ATOMS: atom_id res chain seq x y z
N MET A 1 4.34 21.94 -17.83
CA MET A 1 2.95 21.89 -18.34
C MET A 1 2.06 21.52 -17.18
N PRO A 2 0.93 22.21 -16.97
CA PRO A 2 -0.02 21.80 -15.94
C PRO A 2 -0.60 20.42 -16.32
N TYR A 3 -0.84 19.61 -15.31
CA TYR A 3 -1.39 18.25 -15.46
C TYR A 3 -2.19 17.91 -14.22
N ARG A 4 -3.09 16.95 -14.39
CA ARG A 4 -3.92 16.42 -13.32
C ARG A 4 -3.74 14.92 -13.21
N LEU A 5 -3.72 14.42 -11.98
CA LEU A 5 -3.60 13.00 -11.68
C LEU A 5 -4.99 12.42 -11.43
N HIS A 6 -5.42 11.51 -12.29
CA HIS A 6 -6.62 10.70 -12.08
C HIS A 6 -6.24 9.33 -11.52
N VAL A 7 -6.94 8.92 -10.46
CA VAL A 7 -6.74 7.62 -9.83
C VAL A 7 -8.06 6.85 -9.86
N THR A 8 -8.03 5.65 -10.42
CA THR A 8 -9.21 4.76 -10.45
C THR A 8 -8.84 3.39 -9.89
N THR A 9 -9.83 2.64 -9.43
CA THR A 9 -9.63 1.27 -8.95
C THR A 9 -10.77 0.36 -9.33
N GLY A 10 -10.47 -0.90 -9.60
CA GLY A 10 -11.47 -1.90 -9.98
C GLY A 10 -10.92 -3.32 -9.90
N PRO A 11 -11.75 -4.31 -10.25
CA PRO A 11 -11.42 -5.73 -10.12
C PRO A 11 -10.71 -6.32 -11.35
N SER A 12 -10.35 -5.52 -12.35
CA SER A 12 -9.74 -6.01 -13.59
C SER A 12 -8.69 -5.04 -14.15
N LEU A 13 -8.12 -5.34 -15.32
CA LEU A 13 -7.27 -4.38 -16.05
C LEU A 13 -8.08 -3.46 -16.97
N ASP A 14 -9.39 -3.70 -17.12
CA ASP A 14 -10.27 -2.85 -17.93
C ASP A 14 -10.76 -1.65 -17.10
N LEU A 15 -10.31 -0.47 -17.51
CA LEU A 15 -10.68 0.81 -16.88
C LEU A 15 -12.18 1.09 -16.91
N SER A 16 -12.95 0.46 -17.81
CA SER A 16 -14.41 0.60 -17.83
C SER A 16 -15.07 0.04 -16.56
N THR A 17 -14.41 -0.91 -15.90
CA THR A 17 -14.86 -1.54 -14.65
C THR A 17 -14.42 -0.78 -13.39
N HIS A 18 -13.67 0.32 -13.56
CA HIS A 18 -13.08 1.04 -12.45
C HIS A 18 -13.95 2.18 -11.94
N HIS A 19 -13.85 2.44 -10.65
CA HIS A 19 -14.44 3.58 -9.98
C HIS A 19 -13.37 4.63 -9.66
N LEU A 20 -13.76 5.91 -9.70
CA LEU A 20 -12.89 7.01 -9.33
C LEU A 20 -12.55 6.94 -7.84
N VAL A 21 -11.27 7.08 -7.51
CA VAL A 21 -10.79 7.15 -6.13
C VAL A 21 -10.76 8.59 -5.67
N SER A 22 -11.42 8.88 -4.55
CA SER A 22 -11.24 10.13 -3.79
C SER A 22 -9.88 10.09 -3.09
N VAL A 23 -8.84 10.59 -3.76
CA VAL A 23 -7.46 10.56 -3.24
C VAL A 23 -7.37 11.35 -1.94
N ASN A 24 -6.65 10.81 -0.95
CA ASN A 24 -6.52 11.34 0.41
C ASN A 24 -7.82 11.36 1.26
N ASP A 25 -8.91 10.76 0.79
CA ASP A 25 -10.11 10.53 1.59
C ASP A 25 -9.99 9.22 2.38
N GLU A 26 -9.87 9.33 3.70
CA GLU A 26 -9.71 8.18 4.60
C GLU A 26 -11.05 7.56 5.00
N ASP A 27 -12.12 8.34 4.95
CA ASP A 27 -13.44 7.96 5.48
C ASP A 27 -14.29 7.26 4.41
N HIS A 28 -13.95 7.47 3.13
CA HIS A 28 -14.67 6.91 1.98
C HIS A 28 -13.77 6.02 1.09
N PRO A 29 -13.31 4.86 1.59
CA PRO A 29 -12.57 3.91 0.78
C PRO A 29 -13.45 3.35 -0.35
N VAL A 30 -12.88 3.16 -1.54
CA VAL A 30 -13.62 2.62 -2.69
C VAL A 30 -13.74 1.12 -2.56
N GLU A 31 -14.96 0.59 -2.60
CA GLU A 31 -15.20 -0.86 -2.61
C GLU A 31 -14.87 -1.47 -3.98
N VAL A 32 -14.20 -2.62 -3.98
CA VAL A 32 -13.90 -3.43 -5.17
C VAL A 32 -14.37 -4.85 -4.91
N ARG A 33 -15.14 -5.41 -5.86
CA ARG A 33 -15.84 -6.69 -5.70
C ARG A 33 -15.76 -7.49 -7.00
N SER A 34 -15.43 -8.77 -6.89
CA SER A 34 -15.44 -9.77 -7.95
C SER A 34 -15.79 -11.15 -7.36
N SER A 35 -15.83 -12.18 -8.20
CA SER A 35 -16.05 -13.56 -7.75
C SER A 35 -14.93 -14.12 -6.85
N HIS A 36 -13.76 -13.49 -6.84
CA HIS A 36 -12.53 -13.96 -6.19
C HIS A 36 -11.87 -12.91 -5.30
N PHE A 37 -12.44 -11.71 -5.22
CA PHE A 37 -11.96 -10.65 -4.35
C PHE A 37 -13.12 -9.81 -3.81
N ARG A 38 -13.03 -9.48 -2.54
CA ARG A 38 -13.85 -8.43 -1.95
C ARG A 38 -12.99 -7.60 -1.04
N GLY A 39 -12.95 -6.30 -1.30
CA GLY A 39 -12.17 -5.41 -0.47
C GLY A 39 -12.52 -3.96 -0.70
N ARG A 40 -11.69 -3.11 -0.11
CA ARG A 40 -11.77 -1.67 -0.24
C ARG A 40 -10.39 -1.06 -0.28
N ILE A 41 -10.26 0.02 -1.02
CA ILE A 41 -8.98 0.63 -1.37
C ILE A 41 -9.03 2.14 -1.13
N THR A 42 -7.96 2.66 -0.54
CA THR A 42 -7.66 4.09 -0.47
C THR A 42 -6.31 4.35 -1.10
N VAL A 43 -6.21 5.48 -1.78
CA VAL A 43 -4.96 5.97 -2.34
C VAL A 43 -4.64 7.33 -1.72
N ARG A 44 -3.39 7.49 -1.31
CA ARG A 44 -2.87 8.71 -0.74
C ARG A 44 -1.77 9.23 -1.64
N VAL A 45 -1.80 10.52 -1.95
CA VAL A 45 -0.76 11.19 -2.75
C VAL A 45 -0.41 12.48 -2.04
N ARG A 46 0.89 12.66 -1.77
CA ARG A 46 1.41 13.90 -1.20
C ARG A 46 1.34 14.98 -2.27
N ASP A 47 0.86 16.15 -1.88
CA ASP A 47 0.74 17.31 -2.77
C ASP A 47 -0.01 16.94 -4.06
N TYR A 48 -1.15 16.26 -3.88
CA TYR A 48 -1.96 15.67 -4.93
C TYR A 48 -2.35 16.73 -6.00
N PRO A 49 -1.90 16.57 -7.27
CA PRO A 49 -2.28 17.46 -8.36
C PRO A 49 -3.64 17.03 -8.94
N GLY A 50 -4.68 17.05 -8.09
CA GLY A 50 -6.06 16.73 -8.46
C GLY A 50 -6.87 17.94 -8.87
N SER A 51 -8.15 17.72 -9.17
CA SER A 51 -9.10 18.81 -9.37
C SER A 51 -9.39 19.53 -8.05
N ALA A 52 -9.60 20.86 -8.08
CA ALA A 52 -9.86 21.68 -6.90
C ALA A 52 -11.13 21.28 -6.10
N SER A 53 -12.00 20.43 -6.67
CA SER A 53 -13.22 19.94 -6.02
C SER A 53 -13.03 18.63 -5.21
N GLN A 54 -11.81 18.09 -5.16
CA GLN A 54 -11.50 16.82 -4.49
C GLN A 54 -10.86 17.05 -3.09
N PRO A 55 -10.84 16.01 -2.22
CA PRO A 55 -10.47 16.13 -0.80
C PRO A 55 -8.96 16.49 -0.62
N PRO A 56 -8.41 16.62 0.60
CA PRO A 56 -7.28 17.52 0.84
C PRO A 56 -6.06 17.17 -0.02
N SER A 57 -5.30 18.20 -0.40
CA SER A 57 -4.09 18.04 -1.23
C SER A 57 -3.02 17.14 -0.61
N SER A 58 -3.12 16.82 0.68
CA SER A 58 -2.24 15.86 1.36
C SER A 58 -2.98 15.17 2.51
N SER A 59 -2.56 13.95 2.85
CA SER A 59 -3.06 13.16 3.99
C SER A 59 -2.12 13.29 5.19
N LEU A 60 -2.68 13.23 6.41
CA LEU A 60 -1.91 13.13 7.66
C LEU A 60 -0.97 11.91 7.67
N TYR A 61 -1.22 10.91 6.83
CA TYR A 61 -0.31 9.79 6.63
C TYR A 61 1.11 10.22 6.29
N PHE A 62 1.33 11.37 5.64
CA PHE A 62 2.67 11.81 5.21
C PHE A 62 3.47 12.57 6.28
N ASP A 63 2.88 12.89 7.43
CA ASP A 63 3.57 13.65 8.47
C ASP A 63 4.79 12.88 9.01
N GLY A 64 5.95 13.53 9.03
CA GLY A 64 7.22 12.90 9.40
C GLY A 64 7.78 11.84 8.43
N LYS A 65 7.17 11.65 7.24
CA LYS A 65 7.58 10.61 6.28
C LYS A 65 8.24 11.16 5.04
N ARG A 66 8.96 10.29 4.32
CA ARG A 66 9.52 10.60 2.99
C ARG A 66 8.67 10.06 1.84
N SER A 67 7.72 9.17 2.12
CA SER A 67 6.86 8.56 1.10
C SER A 67 5.99 9.61 0.41
N THR A 68 5.89 9.54 -0.90
CA THR A 68 5.17 10.49 -1.75
C THR A 68 3.79 9.97 -2.16
N PHE A 69 3.58 8.66 -2.11
CA PHE A 69 2.25 8.07 -2.20
C PHE A 69 2.12 6.78 -1.39
N SER A 70 0.88 6.37 -1.16
CA SER A 70 0.54 5.09 -0.56
C SER A 70 -0.73 4.51 -1.17
N ILE A 71 -0.78 3.19 -1.29
CA ILE A 71 -1.97 2.40 -1.60
C ILE A 71 -2.23 1.53 -0.39
N GLN A 72 -3.42 1.63 0.20
CA GLN A 72 -3.87 0.75 1.26
C GLN A 72 -5.07 -0.04 0.76
N CYS A 73 -4.97 -1.36 0.86
CA CYS A 73 -6.01 -2.29 0.48
C CYS A 73 -6.39 -3.12 1.71
N GLN A 74 -7.68 -3.32 1.93
CA GLN A 74 -8.18 -4.30 2.88
C GLN A 74 -9.16 -5.19 2.15
N GLY A 75 -8.90 -6.50 2.13
CA GLY A 75 -9.79 -7.43 1.45
C GLY A 75 -9.60 -8.88 1.83
N GLN A 76 -10.57 -9.66 1.39
CA GLN A 76 -10.59 -11.11 1.43
C GLN A 76 -10.36 -11.63 0.01
N TYR A 77 -9.55 -12.68 -0.10
CA TYR A 77 -9.11 -13.28 -1.35
C TYR A 77 -9.67 -14.69 -1.41
N GLY A 78 -10.26 -15.08 -2.53
CA GLY A 78 -10.83 -16.41 -2.69
C GLY A 78 -10.71 -16.90 -4.11
N ASP A 79 -10.97 -18.18 -4.30
CA ASP A 79 -11.14 -18.78 -5.61
C ASP A 79 -12.33 -19.74 -5.56
N LEU A 80 -13.42 -19.37 -6.24
CA LEU A 80 -14.64 -20.16 -6.29
C LEU A 80 -14.53 -21.34 -7.27
N GLU A 81 -13.66 -21.23 -8.27
CA GLU A 81 -13.46 -22.27 -9.29
C GLU A 81 -12.47 -23.33 -8.83
N HIS A 82 -11.44 -22.91 -8.07
CA HIS A 82 -10.45 -23.79 -7.46
C HIS A 82 -10.40 -23.51 -5.96
N PRO A 83 -11.23 -24.16 -5.12
CA PRO A 83 -11.22 -23.96 -3.68
C PRO A 83 -9.94 -24.46 -2.99
N GLU A 84 -8.93 -24.86 -3.76
CA GLU A 84 -7.58 -25.08 -3.26
C GLU A 84 -7.09 -23.79 -2.58
N GLN A 85 -6.52 -23.96 -1.39
CA GLN A 85 -6.22 -22.85 -0.51
C GLN A 85 -5.13 -21.98 -1.13
N LEU A 86 -5.46 -20.73 -1.49
CA LEU A 86 -4.48 -19.73 -1.91
C LEU A 86 -3.36 -19.66 -0.87
N THR A 87 -2.13 -19.48 -1.33
CA THR A 87 -0.96 -19.32 -0.47
C THR A 87 -0.37 -17.92 -0.63
N ALA A 88 0.54 -17.55 0.27
CA ALA A 88 1.30 -16.33 0.13
C ALA A 88 2.20 -16.30 -1.13
N ASP A 89 2.42 -17.44 -1.79
CA ASP A 89 3.17 -17.50 -3.05
C ASP A 89 2.34 -17.07 -4.25
N ASP A 90 1.00 -17.19 -4.15
CA ASP A 90 0.09 -16.94 -5.27
C ASP A 90 -0.23 -15.46 -5.38
N LEU A 91 -0.33 -14.72 -4.26
CA LEU A 91 -0.60 -13.28 -4.30
C LEU A 91 0.62 -12.50 -4.79
N MET A 92 0.57 -12.09 -6.06
CA MET A 92 1.55 -11.24 -6.70
C MET A 92 1.07 -9.78 -6.69
N PHE A 93 2.00 -8.85 -6.51
CA PHE A 93 1.75 -7.41 -6.57
C PHE A 93 2.84 -6.70 -7.35
N GLY A 94 2.46 -5.71 -8.16
CA GLY A 94 3.41 -4.87 -8.87
C GLY A 94 2.75 -4.05 -9.96
N ILE A 95 3.46 -3.80 -11.05
CA ILE A 95 3.02 -2.93 -12.14
C ILE A 95 2.74 -3.75 -13.40
N VAL A 96 1.61 -3.48 -14.04
CA VAL A 96 1.27 -3.96 -15.38
C VAL A 96 1.11 -2.75 -16.30
N LEU A 97 1.77 -2.79 -17.45
CA LEU A 97 1.72 -1.75 -18.46
C LEU A 97 0.79 -2.19 -19.59
N ARG A 98 0.00 -1.23 -20.11
CA ARG A 98 -0.93 -1.49 -21.21
C ARG A 98 -0.23 -1.60 -22.57
N GLU A 99 0.89 -0.90 -22.71
CA GLU A 99 1.60 -0.75 -23.96
C GLU A 99 3.00 -1.34 -23.88
N PRO A 100 3.52 -1.93 -24.97
CA PRO A 100 4.89 -2.39 -25.06
C PRO A 100 5.90 -1.28 -24.73
N LEU A 101 7.06 -1.69 -24.21
CA LEU A 101 8.20 -0.79 -23.96
C LEU A 101 9.09 -0.59 -25.21
N THR A 102 8.64 -1.04 -26.39
CA THR A 102 9.37 -0.82 -27.65
C THR A 102 9.36 0.64 -28.09
N GLU A 103 8.32 1.40 -27.70
CA GLU A 103 8.12 2.80 -28.08
C GLU A 103 8.45 3.79 -26.95
N THR A 104 8.95 3.32 -25.79
CA THR A 104 9.25 4.18 -24.62
C THR A 104 10.14 3.43 -23.61
N PRO A 105 11.08 4.02 -22.84
CA PRO A 105 11.91 5.25 -22.94
C PRO A 105 13.30 4.93 -23.57
N PRO A 106 14.20 5.92 -23.79
CA PRO A 106 15.55 5.72 -24.38
C PRO A 106 16.54 4.92 -23.51
N LEU A 107 16.06 4.37 -22.38
CA LEU A 107 16.82 3.59 -21.43
C LEU A 107 16.54 2.12 -21.74
N GLY A 108 17.49 1.43 -22.39
CA GLY A 108 17.30 0.05 -22.82
C GLY A 108 16.76 -0.87 -21.72
N LEU A 109 16.04 -1.93 -22.09
CA LEU A 109 15.30 -2.82 -21.17
C LEU A 109 16.12 -3.27 -19.94
N ALA A 110 17.42 -3.52 -20.10
CA ALA A 110 18.31 -3.89 -19.00
C ALA A 110 18.41 -2.84 -17.88
N LEU A 111 18.37 -1.54 -18.22
CA LEU A 111 18.40 -0.46 -17.24
C LEU A 111 17.06 -0.32 -16.51
N ILE A 112 15.94 -0.52 -17.21
CA ILE A 112 14.60 -0.56 -16.61
C ILE A 112 14.54 -1.73 -15.61
N GLU A 113 14.96 -2.91 -16.03
CA GLU A 113 14.99 -4.10 -15.20
C GLU A 113 15.86 -3.91 -13.95
N ARG A 114 17.07 -3.34 -14.09
CA ARG A 114 17.95 -3.02 -12.95
C ARG A 114 17.34 -1.99 -12.01
N THR A 115 16.72 -0.96 -12.55
CA THR A 115 16.03 0.09 -11.78
C THR A 115 14.88 -0.50 -10.96
N MET A 116 14.09 -1.38 -11.58
CA MET A 116 12.90 -1.95 -10.95
C MET A 116 13.24 -2.94 -9.83
N ARG A 117 14.39 -3.62 -9.89
CA ARG A 117 14.91 -4.44 -8.77
C ARG A 117 15.15 -3.65 -7.48
N PHE A 118 15.34 -2.33 -7.54
CA PHE A 118 15.43 -1.51 -6.33
C PHE A 118 14.07 -1.35 -5.64
N PHE A 119 12.98 -1.36 -6.41
CA PHE A 119 11.63 -1.21 -5.89
C PHE A 119 11.04 -2.54 -5.43
N TRP A 120 11.35 -3.63 -6.14
CA TRP A 120 10.73 -4.93 -5.95
C TRP A 120 11.74 -5.96 -5.41
N PRO A 121 11.47 -6.57 -4.24
CA PRO A 121 12.43 -7.41 -3.53
C PRO A 121 12.72 -8.76 -4.20
N ILE A 122 11.69 -9.35 -4.81
CA ILE A 122 11.72 -10.66 -5.47
C ILE A 122 11.04 -10.44 -6.82
N MET A 123 11.72 -9.68 -7.68
CA MET A 123 11.14 -9.19 -8.91
C MET A 123 11.08 -10.30 -9.97
N GLU A 124 9.87 -10.60 -10.42
CA GLU A 124 9.58 -11.35 -11.64
C GLU A 124 9.09 -10.35 -12.69
N CYS A 125 9.49 -10.49 -13.95
CA CYS A 125 9.03 -9.57 -14.99
C CYS A 125 9.01 -10.21 -16.37
N ASN A 126 8.10 -9.74 -17.23
CA ASN A 126 8.18 -9.93 -18.67
C ASN A 126 8.08 -8.58 -19.36
N LEU A 127 9.22 -7.95 -19.64
CA LEU A 127 9.26 -6.62 -20.28
C LEU A 127 9.08 -6.66 -21.80
N ARG A 128 9.11 -7.85 -22.41
CA ARG A 128 8.98 -8.05 -23.86
C ARG A 128 7.56 -8.42 -24.28
N ASP A 129 6.66 -8.55 -23.31
CA ASP A 129 5.26 -8.83 -23.56
C ASP A 129 4.57 -7.66 -24.28
N SER A 130 3.46 -7.97 -24.94
CA SER A 130 2.50 -6.98 -25.44
C SER A 130 1.93 -6.10 -24.31
N SER A 131 1.76 -6.69 -23.12
CA SER A 131 1.43 -5.99 -21.87
C SER A 131 2.55 -6.26 -20.86
N PRO A 132 3.63 -5.46 -20.89
CA PRO A 132 4.77 -5.66 -20.02
C PRO A 132 4.37 -5.63 -18.54
N TRP A 133 4.94 -6.51 -17.74
CA TRP A 133 4.64 -6.55 -16.31
C TRP A 133 5.87 -6.79 -15.45
N ILE A 134 5.80 -6.29 -14.22
CA ILE A 134 6.82 -6.42 -13.18
C ILE A 134 6.07 -6.69 -11.88
N LEU A 135 6.25 -7.87 -11.32
CA LEU A 135 5.52 -8.33 -10.14
C LEU A 135 6.47 -8.92 -9.11
N SER A 136 6.01 -8.97 -7.87
CA SER A 136 6.71 -9.63 -6.78
C SER A 136 5.68 -10.18 -5.80
N PRO A 137 5.97 -11.26 -5.06
CA PRO A 137 5.06 -11.75 -4.03
C PRO A 137 4.66 -10.63 -3.06
N ALA A 138 3.36 -10.42 -2.90
CA ALA A 138 2.80 -9.32 -2.12
C ALA A 138 3.33 -9.35 -0.68
N PHE A 139 3.46 -10.55 -0.11
CA PHE A 139 3.94 -10.78 1.25
C PHE A 139 5.37 -10.30 1.52
N ALA A 140 6.22 -10.29 0.50
CA ALA A 140 7.58 -9.77 0.60
C ALA A 140 7.67 -8.26 0.28
N THR A 141 6.67 -7.74 -0.42
CA THR A 141 6.71 -6.45 -1.12
C THR A 141 6.00 -5.34 -0.38
N MET A 142 4.83 -5.63 0.20
CA MET A 142 4.04 -4.65 0.93
C MET A 142 4.83 -4.13 2.13
N SER A 143 4.81 -2.81 2.33
CA SER A 143 5.48 -2.17 3.47
C SER A 143 4.84 -2.57 4.79
N ARG A 144 3.54 -2.89 4.79
CA ARG A 144 2.83 -3.46 5.93
C ARG A 144 1.81 -4.50 5.48
N ILE A 145 1.66 -5.55 6.29
CA ILE A 145 0.62 -6.56 6.14
C ILE A 145 0.07 -6.88 7.53
N ARG A 146 -1.25 -6.79 7.68
CA ARG A 146 -2.00 -7.27 8.83
C ARG A 146 -3.01 -8.31 8.35
N ILE A 147 -3.12 -9.42 9.07
CA ILE A 147 -4.06 -10.48 8.77
C ILE A 147 -4.95 -10.63 9.98
N ASP A 148 -6.22 -10.33 9.80
CA ASP A 148 -7.27 -10.46 10.80
C ASP A 148 -8.09 -11.70 10.45
N ARG A 149 -8.01 -12.76 11.25
CA ARG A 149 -8.78 -13.99 11.06
C ARG A 149 -10.13 -13.86 11.76
N LEU A 150 -11.22 -14.10 11.05
CA LEU A 150 -12.56 -14.19 11.64
C LEU A 150 -12.83 -15.65 12.00
N ASP A 151 -13.26 -15.92 13.23
CA ASP A 151 -13.51 -17.28 13.77
C ASP A 151 -14.82 -17.93 13.24
N GLU A 152 -15.28 -17.57 12.04
CA GLU A 152 -16.58 -18.02 11.49
C GLU A 152 -16.43 -19.27 10.60
N PRO A 153 -17.14 -20.39 10.89
CA PRO A 153 -16.95 -21.67 10.23
C PRO A 153 -17.75 -21.79 8.92
N SER A 154 -17.49 -20.93 7.91
CA SER A 154 -17.74 -21.25 6.49
C SER A 154 -17.34 -20.14 5.50
N SER A 155 -16.05 -19.82 5.39
CA SER A 155 -15.53 -18.97 4.30
C SER A 155 -15.89 -19.48 2.89
N ALA A 156 -16.00 -20.80 2.72
CA ALA A 156 -16.45 -21.43 1.47
C ALA A 156 -17.97 -21.29 1.19
N GLN A 157 -18.81 -21.03 2.21
CA GLN A 157 -20.21 -20.63 2.01
C GLN A 157 -20.31 -19.12 1.81
N TYR A 158 -19.41 -18.33 2.39
CA TYR A 158 -19.38 -16.87 2.24
C TYR A 158 -19.18 -16.41 0.79
N PHE A 159 -18.15 -16.89 0.08
CA PHE A 159 -17.99 -16.52 -1.34
C PHE A 159 -19.16 -17.03 -2.20
N ARG A 160 -19.71 -18.21 -1.87
CA ARG A 160 -20.91 -18.77 -2.53
C ARG A 160 -22.21 -18.01 -2.25
N GLN A 161 -22.35 -17.37 -1.08
CA GLN A 161 -23.53 -16.59 -0.66
C GLN A 161 -23.34 -15.07 -0.83
N SER A 162 -22.18 -14.63 -1.32
CA SER A 162 -21.81 -13.21 -1.38
C SER A 162 -22.62 -12.38 -2.39
N GLU A 163 -23.33 -13.03 -3.30
CA GLU A 163 -24.31 -12.38 -4.18
C GLU A 163 -25.64 -12.05 -3.46
N GLU A 164 -25.97 -12.73 -2.36
CA GLU A 164 -27.29 -12.64 -1.71
C GLU A 164 -27.33 -11.68 -0.50
N ARG A 165 -26.20 -11.37 0.14
CA ARG A 165 -26.16 -10.49 1.33
C ARG A 165 -25.55 -9.11 1.01
N SER A 166 -26.37 -8.07 1.13
CA SER A 166 -25.99 -6.66 0.93
C SER A 166 -25.04 -6.08 2.00
N ALA A 167 -24.77 -6.78 3.12
CA ALA A 167 -23.98 -6.25 4.24
C ALA A 167 -22.48 -6.69 4.22
N PRO A 168 -21.54 -5.87 4.72
CA PRO A 168 -20.12 -6.22 4.78
C PRO A 168 -19.77 -7.09 5.99
N MET A 169 -19.05 -8.19 5.75
CA MET A 169 -18.32 -8.96 6.78
C MET A 169 -16.82 -8.63 6.76
N LEU A 170 -16.43 -7.46 6.24
CA LEU A 170 -15.07 -6.94 6.47
C LEU A 170 -15.01 -6.38 7.88
N SER A 171 -13.89 -6.56 8.58
CA SER A 171 -13.61 -5.85 9.82
C SER A 171 -13.72 -4.32 9.59
N PRO A 172 -13.95 -3.48 10.62
CA PRO A 172 -14.04 -2.03 10.44
C PRO A 172 -12.80 -1.45 9.73
N TRP A 173 -13.00 -0.34 9.01
CA TRP A 173 -11.90 0.27 8.26
C TRP A 173 -10.86 0.78 9.26
N PRO A 174 -9.59 0.38 9.15
CA PRO A 174 -8.59 0.80 10.12
C PRO A 174 -8.16 2.27 9.97
N GLY A 175 -8.67 3.01 8.99
CA GLY A 175 -8.24 4.38 8.70
C GLY A 175 -6.78 4.45 8.30
N ILE A 176 -6.12 5.55 8.68
CA ILE A 176 -4.68 5.73 8.50
C ILE A 176 -3.94 4.71 9.38
N THR A 177 -3.37 3.70 8.74
CA THR A 177 -2.53 2.73 9.43
C THR A 177 -1.06 3.20 9.36
N PRO A 178 -0.36 3.36 10.50
CA PRO A 178 1.05 3.72 10.49
C PRO A 178 1.85 2.60 9.81
N ASP A 179 2.80 2.98 8.94
CA ASP A 179 3.78 2.03 8.42
C ASP A 179 4.85 1.76 9.48
N ALA A 180 5.68 0.74 9.22
CA ALA A 180 6.72 0.36 10.15
C ALA A 180 7.79 1.45 10.35
N GLU A 181 8.01 2.35 9.39
CA GLU A 181 8.94 3.47 9.57
C GLU A 181 8.43 4.42 10.66
N THR A 182 7.12 4.70 10.64
CA THR A 182 6.44 5.53 11.65
C THR A 182 6.44 4.85 13.02
N GLU A 183 6.13 3.55 13.07
CA GLU A 183 6.12 2.80 14.33
C GLU A 183 7.50 2.75 14.97
N ASN A 184 8.55 2.54 14.19
CA ASN A 184 9.93 2.55 14.67
C ASN A 184 10.36 3.95 15.18
N ALA A 185 9.89 5.03 14.53
CA ALA A 185 10.16 6.39 14.98
C ALA A 185 9.44 6.74 16.30
N ILE A 186 8.22 6.21 16.51
CA ILE A 186 7.45 6.39 17.75
C ILE A 186 7.99 5.51 18.88
N ALA A 187 8.43 4.29 18.58
CA ALA A 187 8.98 3.33 19.54
C ALA A 187 10.43 3.64 19.97
N ALA A 188 11.13 4.52 19.26
CA ALA A 188 12.43 5.01 19.69
C ALA A 188 12.28 5.76 21.02
N PRO A 189 13.03 5.42 22.09
CA PRO A 189 12.96 6.15 23.33
C PRO A 189 13.34 7.61 23.06
N ARG A 190 12.41 8.53 23.30
CA ARG A 190 12.75 9.95 23.40
C ARG A 190 13.77 10.05 24.52
N ILE A 191 15.03 10.29 24.17
CA ILE A 191 16.08 10.55 25.14
C ILE A 191 15.61 11.77 25.93
N SER A 192 15.10 11.52 27.13
CA SER A 192 14.86 12.57 28.11
C SER A 192 16.23 13.14 28.44
N LEU A 193 16.53 14.32 27.91
CA LEU A 193 17.61 15.15 28.40
C LEU A 193 17.23 15.59 29.81
N ASN A 194 17.38 14.67 30.78
CA ASN A 194 17.42 15.02 32.19
C ASN A 194 18.72 15.78 32.40
N GLY A 195 18.59 17.11 32.46
CA GLY A 195 19.66 18.01 32.80
C GLY A 195 20.15 17.76 34.22
N SER A 196 21.46 17.56 34.34
CA SER A 196 22.20 17.83 35.57
C SER A 196 22.72 19.27 35.48
N SER A 197 22.18 20.17 36.30
CA SER A 197 22.68 21.54 36.43
C SER A 197 24.00 21.60 37.22
N PRO A 198 24.84 22.62 36.96
CA PRO A 198 25.48 23.37 38.05
C PRO A 198 25.28 24.91 37.90
N PRO A 199 25.64 25.72 38.92
CA PRO A 199 24.73 26.74 39.45
C PRO A 199 24.94 28.19 38.96
N THR A 200 23.88 28.98 39.16
CA THR A 200 23.83 30.44 39.40
C THR A 200 24.50 31.40 38.42
N ARG A 201 23.67 32.20 37.74
CA ARG A 201 23.74 33.67 37.81
C ARG A 201 22.41 34.30 37.38
N SER A 202 21.94 35.21 38.22
CA SER A 202 20.73 36.02 38.11
C SER A 202 20.70 36.89 36.86
N CYS A 203 19.52 37.05 36.25
CA CYS A 203 18.96 38.36 35.88
C CYS A 203 17.47 38.21 35.52
N THR A 204 16.68 39.14 36.06
CA THR A 204 15.23 39.31 35.95
C THR A 204 14.80 39.92 34.61
N SER A 205 13.71 39.46 34.01
CA SER A 205 12.57 40.29 33.55
C SER A 205 11.45 39.48 32.88
N SER A 206 10.29 39.51 33.54
CA SER A 206 8.88 39.60 33.08
C SER A 206 8.42 39.24 31.66
N ALA A 207 7.35 38.41 31.67
CA ALA A 207 6.02 38.63 31.07
C ALA A 207 5.61 37.96 29.74
N SER A 208 4.70 36.99 29.92
CA SER A 208 3.38 36.83 29.27
C SER A 208 3.25 36.17 27.88
N GLY A 209 2.34 35.17 27.84
CA GLY A 209 1.73 34.66 26.61
C GLY A 209 1.47 33.16 26.63
N ARG A 210 0.47 32.70 27.39
CA ARG A 210 -0.04 31.32 27.33
C ARG A 210 -0.97 31.16 26.13
N TYR A 211 -0.77 30.13 25.33
CA TYR A 211 -1.84 29.47 24.58
C TYR A 211 -1.80 27.98 24.91
N ASP A 212 -2.83 27.54 25.61
CA ASP A 212 -3.11 26.15 25.94
C ASP A 212 -3.47 25.39 24.65
N LEU A 213 -2.73 24.32 24.35
CA LEU A 213 -3.15 23.30 23.39
C LEU A 213 -3.48 22.01 24.13
N LEU A 214 -4.76 21.67 24.03
CA LEU A 214 -5.43 20.49 24.58
C LEU A 214 -4.71 19.21 24.13
N LYS A 215 -4.33 18.38 25.11
CA LYS A 215 -3.89 17.00 24.90
C LYS A 215 -5.13 16.10 24.75
N PRO A 216 -5.27 15.29 23.68
CA PRO A 216 -6.30 14.27 23.65
C PRO A 216 -5.86 13.07 24.52
N THR A 217 -6.58 12.86 25.61
CA THR A 217 -6.44 11.69 26.50
C THR A 217 -7.11 10.48 25.87
N TRP A 218 -6.35 9.43 25.58
CA TRP A 218 -6.89 8.11 25.25
C TRP A 218 -7.15 7.34 26.56
N PRO A 219 -8.30 6.65 26.73
CA PRO A 219 -8.52 5.81 27.89
C PRO A 219 -7.76 4.47 27.76
N PRO A 220 -7.31 3.86 28.88
CA PRO A 220 -6.64 2.56 28.86
C PRO A 220 -7.64 1.40 29.06
N ILE A 221 -7.19 0.18 28.73
CA ILE A 221 -7.77 -1.16 29.04
C ILE A 221 -8.78 -1.64 27.97
N VAL A 222 -8.56 -2.77 27.27
CA VAL A 222 -8.46 -4.13 27.84
C VAL A 222 -7.41 -5.02 27.16
N SER A 223 -6.66 -5.71 28.01
CA SER A 223 -5.70 -6.76 27.67
C SER A 223 -6.38 -8.09 27.31
N ARG A 224 -5.73 -8.81 26.39
CA ARG A 224 -5.69 -10.28 26.22
C ARG A 224 -7.01 -11.04 26.05
N LEU A 225 -7.20 -11.50 24.82
CA LEU A 225 -7.41 -12.93 24.58
C LEU A 225 -6.25 -13.45 23.73
N SER A 226 -5.32 -14.10 24.43
CA SER A 226 -4.37 -15.02 23.83
C SER A 226 -5.17 -16.26 23.44
N LEU A 227 -5.23 -16.52 22.14
CA LEU A 227 -5.72 -17.77 21.58
C LEU A 227 -4.61 -18.33 20.68
N SER A 228 -4.27 -19.59 20.93
CA SER A 228 -3.12 -20.29 20.36
C SER A 228 -3.12 -20.23 18.82
N PRO A 229 -1.98 -19.96 18.16
CA PRO A 229 -1.93 -19.87 16.72
C PRO A 229 -2.04 -21.28 16.10
N ARG A 230 -3.24 -21.61 15.59
CA ARG A 230 -3.34 -22.60 14.51
C ARG A 230 -2.71 -21.95 13.26
N SER A 231 -1.49 -22.38 12.94
CA SER A 231 -0.60 -21.99 11.81
C SER A 231 0.54 -21.02 12.15
N GLY A 232 1.71 -21.58 12.46
CA GLY A 232 3.00 -21.36 11.78
C GLY A 232 3.69 -19.99 11.73
N ILE A 233 2.98 -18.87 11.81
CA ILE A 233 3.63 -17.56 11.74
C ILE A 233 3.93 -17.11 13.17
N ALA A 234 5.19 -17.31 13.59
CA ALA A 234 5.69 -16.82 14.86
C ALA A 234 5.29 -15.34 15.05
N PRO A 235 4.71 -14.97 16.21
CA PRO A 235 4.14 -13.64 16.44
C PRO A 235 5.15 -12.49 16.31
N GLU A 236 6.46 -12.76 16.26
CA GLU A 236 7.52 -11.76 16.14
C GLU A 236 7.95 -11.41 14.71
N ILE A 237 7.61 -12.17 13.67
CA ILE A 237 8.09 -11.89 12.29
C ILE A 237 7.16 -10.91 11.53
N LYS A 238 5.99 -10.56 12.06
CA LYS A 238 4.92 -9.89 11.28
C LYS A 238 5.11 -8.39 11.05
N ASN A 239 5.70 -7.62 11.97
CA ASN A 239 5.66 -6.15 11.86
C ASN A 239 6.89 -5.50 11.20
N ASP A 240 8.10 -6.07 11.31
CA ASP A 240 9.29 -5.50 10.67
C ASP A 240 9.33 -5.84 9.15
N PRO A 241 9.27 -4.84 8.24
CA PRO A 241 9.31 -5.07 6.80
C PRO A 241 10.58 -5.78 6.32
N LYS A 242 11.73 -5.52 6.95
CA LYS A 242 13.00 -6.13 6.54
C LYS A 242 13.01 -7.61 6.87
N LEU A 243 12.56 -7.98 8.07
CA LEU A 243 12.46 -9.38 8.49
C LEU A 243 11.41 -10.13 7.68
N ARG A 244 10.25 -9.51 7.47
CA ARG A 244 9.18 -10.09 6.65
C ARG A 244 9.63 -10.34 5.21
N LYS A 245 10.27 -9.35 4.57
CA LYS A 245 10.86 -9.49 3.24
C LYS A 245 11.86 -10.64 3.19
N LYS A 246 12.74 -10.76 4.19
CA LYS A 246 13.71 -11.87 4.28
C LYS A 246 13.00 -13.22 4.44
N HIS A 247 11.98 -13.30 5.29
CA HIS A 247 11.22 -14.53 5.53
C HIS A 247 10.49 -15.01 4.27
N PHE A 248 9.71 -14.14 3.65
CA PHE A 248 8.97 -14.44 2.42
C PHE A 248 9.83 -14.40 1.16
N SER A 249 11.16 -14.26 1.27
CA SER A 249 12.07 -14.48 0.13
C SER A 249 12.11 -15.94 -0.32
N SER A 250 11.89 -16.88 0.61
CA SER A 250 11.82 -18.31 0.31
C SER A 250 10.49 -18.68 -0.33
N VAL A 251 10.57 -19.35 -1.50
CA VAL A 251 9.40 -19.91 -2.19
C VAL A 251 8.67 -20.91 -1.30
N GLN A 252 9.42 -21.78 -0.61
CA GLN A 252 8.83 -22.82 0.24
C GLN A 252 8.01 -22.21 1.38
N VAL A 253 8.56 -21.20 2.06
CA VAL A 253 7.85 -20.48 3.14
C VAL A 253 6.54 -19.87 2.63
N ARG A 254 6.54 -19.31 1.43
CA ARG A 254 5.34 -18.72 0.84
C ARG A 254 4.27 -19.77 0.54
N LYS A 255 4.66 -20.91 -0.03
CA LYS A 255 3.78 -22.05 -0.29
C LYS A 255 3.24 -22.69 0.99
N ASP A 256 4.05 -22.70 2.05
CA ASP A 256 3.66 -23.21 3.38
C ASP A 256 2.83 -22.21 4.20
N THR A 257 2.52 -21.03 3.64
CA THR A 257 1.70 -20.00 4.28
C THR A 257 0.33 -19.93 3.60
N PRO A 258 -0.66 -20.71 4.05
CA PRO A 258 -2.00 -20.67 3.49
C PRO A 258 -2.73 -19.38 3.86
N ILE A 259 -3.58 -18.93 2.95
CA ILE A 259 -4.51 -17.82 3.09
C ILE A 259 -5.92 -18.42 3.11
N ASP A 260 -6.63 -18.23 4.21
CA ASP A 260 -8.03 -18.62 4.27
C ASP A 260 -8.90 -17.55 3.58
N PRO A 261 -9.93 -17.91 2.82
CA PRO A 261 -10.85 -16.91 2.28
C PRO A 261 -11.60 -16.11 3.37
N ALA A 262 -11.65 -16.56 4.63
CA ALA A 262 -12.13 -15.76 5.77
C ALA A 262 -11.11 -14.69 6.21
N ASP A 263 -9.82 -14.86 5.90
CA ASP A 263 -8.77 -13.97 6.35
C ASP A 263 -8.96 -12.58 5.73
N THR A 264 -9.17 -11.57 6.57
CA THR A 264 -9.15 -10.17 6.12
C THR A 264 -7.70 -9.69 6.12
N ILE A 265 -7.13 -9.52 4.94
CA ILE A 265 -5.76 -9.06 4.76
C ILE A 265 -5.79 -7.55 4.49
N THR A 266 -5.15 -6.78 5.37
CA THR A 266 -4.89 -5.36 5.17
C THR A 266 -3.44 -5.16 4.77
N THR A 267 -3.21 -4.59 3.59
CA THR A 267 -1.88 -4.30 3.05
C THR A 267 -1.68 -2.81 2.84
N ILE A 268 -0.43 -2.39 2.96
CA ILE A 268 0.01 -1.05 2.59
C ILE A 268 1.21 -1.19 1.68
N PHE A 269 1.16 -0.47 0.58
CA PHE A 269 2.31 -0.18 -0.26
C PHE A 269 2.56 1.32 -0.23
N HIS A 270 3.82 1.73 -0.16
CA HIS A 270 4.21 3.13 -0.33
C HIS A 270 5.57 3.18 -0.99
N ASN A 271 5.85 4.28 -1.67
CA ASN A 271 7.20 4.60 -2.11
C ASN A 271 7.46 6.10 -2.01
N SER A 272 8.73 6.49 -2.16
CA SER A 272 9.21 7.87 -2.13
C SER A 272 9.88 8.30 -3.45
N PHE A 273 9.78 7.44 -4.47
CA PHE A 273 10.58 7.57 -5.67
C PHE A 273 9.88 8.39 -6.74
N ILE A 274 8.54 8.34 -6.77
CA ILE A 274 7.72 9.10 -7.71
C ILE A 274 7.27 10.38 -7.01
N ASP A 275 7.69 11.54 -7.49
CA ASP A 275 7.13 12.82 -7.06
C ASP A 275 6.06 13.23 -8.08
N PHE A 276 4.79 13.23 -7.63
CA PHE A 276 3.65 13.58 -8.46
C PHE A 276 3.46 15.10 -8.60
N ARG A 277 4.31 15.96 -8.03
CA ARG A 277 4.27 17.42 -8.26
C ARG A 277 5.07 17.87 -9.46
N ASP A 278 6.18 17.20 -9.74
CA ASP A 278 7.04 17.48 -10.91
C ASP A 278 7.05 16.31 -11.93
N LEU A 279 6.24 15.27 -11.70
CA LEU A 279 6.22 14.01 -12.47
C LEU A 279 7.62 13.46 -12.70
N SER A 280 8.36 13.25 -11.62
CA SER A 280 9.72 12.70 -11.73
C SER A 280 9.89 11.42 -10.92
N LEU A 281 10.72 10.53 -11.45
CA LEU A 281 11.17 9.32 -10.79
C LEU A 281 12.63 9.48 -10.37
N THR A 282 12.87 9.38 -9.07
CA THR A 282 14.20 9.34 -8.47
C THR A 282 14.57 7.89 -8.21
N VAL A 283 15.60 7.40 -8.89
CA VAL A 283 16.09 6.02 -8.74
C VAL A 283 17.35 6.02 -7.87
N PRO A 284 17.39 5.24 -6.78
CA PRO A 284 18.60 5.08 -5.99
C PRO A 284 19.81 4.67 -6.84
N GLY A 285 20.91 5.40 -6.72
CA GLY A 285 22.16 5.10 -7.43
C GLY A 285 22.23 5.60 -8.88
N LEU A 286 21.18 6.24 -9.41
CA LEU A 286 21.29 7.03 -10.64
C LEU A 286 21.53 8.51 -10.31
N PRO A 287 22.45 9.20 -11.01
CA PRO A 287 22.76 10.60 -10.73
C PRO A 287 21.73 11.58 -11.31
N PHE A 288 20.74 11.10 -12.06
CA PHE A 288 19.73 11.92 -12.73
C PHE A 288 18.30 11.48 -12.35
N ARG A 289 17.35 12.42 -12.43
CA ARG A 289 15.91 12.16 -12.30
C ARG A 289 15.34 11.81 -13.67
N ILE A 290 14.42 10.85 -13.71
CA ILE A 290 13.69 10.52 -14.93
C ILE A 290 12.40 11.36 -14.94
N GLU A 291 12.24 12.22 -15.95
CA GLU A 291 11.03 13.00 -16.14
C GLU A 291 9.91 12.11 -16.71
N LEU A 292 8.99 11.67 -15.85
CA LEU A 292 7.84 10.84 -16.22
C LEU A 292 6.87 11.57 -17.15
N GLY A 293 6.73 12.89 -17.01
CA GLY A 293 5.85 13.70 -17.86
C GLY A 293 6.15 13.60 -19.36
N LYS A 294 7.37 13.23 -19.76
CA LYS A 294 7.73 13.00 -21.17
C LYS A 294 7.27 11.66 -21.71
N TYR A 295 7.06 10.67 -20.85
CA TYR A 295 6.92 9.26 -21.23
C TYR A 295 5.67 8.58 -20.70
N MET A 296 4.95 9.21 -19.76
CA MET A 296 3.81 8.61 -19.05
C MET A 296 2.51 9.41 -19.17
N VAL A 297 2.55 10.58 -19.79
CA VAL A 297 1.31 11.30 -20.11
C VAL A 297 0.48 10.44 -21.05
N ASP A 298 -0.81 10.29 -20.72
CA ASP A 298 -1.78 9.41 -21.41
C ASP A 298 -1.47 7.90 -21.32
N ARG A 299 -0.42 7.50 -20.58
CA ARG A 299 -0.04 6.09 -20.38
C ARG A 299 -0.31 5.68 -18.93
N PRO A 300 -1.42 4.97 -18.66
CA PRO A 300 -1.81 4.61 -17.30
C PRO A 300 -0.82 3.64 -16.66
N ALA A 301 -0.37 3.96 -15.44
CA ALA A 301 0.41 3.05 -14.61
C ALA A 301 -0.54 2.22 -13.73
N GLN A 302 -0.58 0.91 -13.95
CA GLN A 302 -1.50 0.03 -13.24
C GLN A 302 -0.75 -0.74 -12.15
N TYR A 303 -1.05 -0.45 -10.89
CA TYR A 303 -0.64 -1.27 -9.76
C TYR A 303 -1.66 -2.38 -9.56
N VAL A 304 -1.23 -3.62 -9.72
CA VAL A 304 -2.13 -4.77 -9.80
C VAL A 304 -1.77 -5.79 -8.73
N CYS A 305 -2.78 -6.30 -8.04
CA CYS A 305 -2.68 -7.54 -7.29
C CYS A 305 -3.39 -8.64 -8.06
N ARG A 306 -2.67 -9.71 -8.39
CA ARG A 306 -3.18 -10.85 -9.16
C ARG A 306 -2.54 -12.16 -8.71
N ASP A 307 -3.13 -13.29 -9.08
CA ASP A 307 -2.48 -14.59 -8.90
C ASP A 307 -1.35 -14.82 -9.95
N ARG A 308 -0.73 -16.00 -9.92
CA ARG A 308 0.34 -16.35 -10.86
C ARG A 308 -0.20 -16.65 -12.27
N GLU A 309 -1.45 -17.05 -12.37
CA GLU A 309 -2.18 -17.40 -13.59
C GLU A 309 -2.71 -16.16 -14.33
N GLY A 310 -2.80 -15.02 -13.65
CA GLY A 310 -3.20 -13.73 -14.20
C GLY A 310 -4.56 -13.21 -13.72
N LYS A 311 -5.27 -13.92 -12.84
CA LYS A 311 -6.54 -13.50 -12.23
C LYS A 311 -6.33 -12.28 -11.35
N VAL A 312 -6.97 -11.16 -11.71
CA VAL A 312 -6.80 -9.88 -11.02
C VAL A 312 -7.74 -9.78 -9.83
N PHE A 313 -7.19 -9.68 -8.62
CA PHE A 313 -7.99 -9.41 -7.43
C PHE A 313 -8.41 -7.94 -7.39
N TRP A 314 -7.47 -7.03 -7.66
CA TRP A 314 -7.73 -5.60 -7.75
C TRP A 314 -6.61 -4.88 -8.50
N ALA A 315 -6.96 -3.75 -9.10
CA ALA A 315 -6.02 -2.83 -9.75
C ALA A 315 -6.27 -1.39 -9.30
N VAL A 316 -5.20 -0.63 -9.15
CA VAL A 316 -5.21 0.83 -8.95
C VAL A 316 -4.46 1.45 -10.11
N VAL A 317 -5.10 2.39 -10.81
CA VAL A 317 -4.56 2.98 -12.03
C VAL A 317 -4.34 4.46 -11.84
N PHE A 318 -3.10 4.88 -12.04
CA PHE A 318 -2.70 6.28 -12.07
C PHE A 318 -2.63 6.74 -13.52
N THR A 319 -3.46 7.72 -13.87
CA THR A 319 -3.50 8.32 -15.21
C THR A 319 -3.11 9.79 -15.10
N ILE A 320 -2.06 10.16 -15.82
CA ILE A 320 -1.61 11.55 -15.90
C ILE A 320 -2.27 12.16 -17.14
N LEU A 321 -3.13 13.14 -16.92
CA LEU A 321 -3.83 13.87 -17.98
C LEU A 321 -3.24 15.27 -18.07
N ARG A 322 -3.15 15.80 -19.29
CA ARG A 322 -2.80 17.21 -19.49
C ARG A 322 -3.95 18.08 -18.97
N ASP A 323 -3.63 19.17 -18.28
CA ASP A 323 -4.63 20.22 -18.07
C ASP A 323 -4.85 20.93 -19.40
N GLU A 324 -6.12 21.01 -19.80
CA GLU A 324 -6.57 21.83 -20.94
C GLU A 324 -6.44 23.33 -20.64
#